data_AF-A0A2V7G6Y6-F1
#
_entry.id   AF-A0A2V7G6Y6-F1
#
_cell.length_a   1.000
_cell.length_b   1.000
_cell.length_c   1.000
_cell.angle_alpha   90.00
_cell.angle_beta   90.00
_cell.angle_gamma   90.00
#
_symmetry.space_group_name_H-M   'P 1'
#
loop_
_entity.id
_entity.type
_entity.pdbx_description
1 polymer ?
#
loop_
_entity_poly.entity_id
_entity_poly.type
_entity_poly.pdbx_seq_one_letter_code
_entity_poly.pdbx_strand_id
1 'polypeptide(L)' 'MKWWQAQSGRQGGDPAKLARALVAIASEEPPPRRFIAGADAIALAEQHVADLQAQIAAHRELSTSLALDEP' A
#
# COMPACT_ATOMS: atom_id res chain seq x y z
N MET A 1 13.66 14.88 25.27
CA MET A 1 13.63 15.19 23.83
C MET A 1 12.97 14.04 23.10
N LYS A 2 11.98 14.31 22.25
CA LYS A 2 11.17 13.26 21.60
C LYS A 2 11.95 12.69 20.41
N TRP A 3 12.01 11.36 20.29
CA TRP A 3 12.80 10.61 19.30
C TRP A 3 12.58 11.05 17.83
N TRP A 4 11.41 11.61 17.51
CA TRP A 4 11.05 12.12 16.18
C TRP A 4 11.86 13.34 15.69
N GLN A 5 12.45 14.14 16.60
CA GLN A 5 13.19 15.37 16.27
C GLN A 5 14.56 15.04 15.70
N ALA A 6 15.17 13.96 16.20
CA ALA A 6 16.45 13.44 15.70
C ALA A 6 16.33 12.84 14.28
N GLN A 7 15.12 12.50 13.84
CA GLN A 7 14.85 11.97 12.50
C GLN A 7 14.49 13.04 11.47
N SER A 8 14.33 14.30 11.89
CA SER A 8 14.05 15.41 10.96
C SER A 8 15.20 15.58 9.98
N GLY A 9 14.95 15.35 8.68
CA GLY A 9 15.97 15.39 7.63
C GLY A 9 16.89 14.16 7.55
N ARG A 10 16.71 13.15 8.41
CA ARG A 10 17.45 11.86 8.37
C ARG A 10 16.58 10.68 7.99
N GLN A 11 15.31 10.94 7.64
CA GLN A 11 14.43 9.91 7.10
C GLN A 11 14.99 9.41 5.77
N GLY A 12 14.86 8.10 5.51
CA GLY A 12 15.25 7.54 4.23
C GLY A 12 14.48 8.20 3.07
N GLY A 13 15.18 8.51 1.98
CA GLY A 13 14.60 9.20 0.83
C GLY A 13 14.74 10.72 0.87
N ASP A 14 13.99 11.41 0.01
CA ASP A 14 14.04 12.86 -0.18
C ASP A 14 12.67 13.48 0.16
N PRO A 15 12.54 14.14 1.33
CA PRO A 15 11.28 14.76 1.77
C PRO A 15 10.73 15.82 0.81
N ALA A 16 11.60 16.53 0.07
CA ALA A 16 11.18 17.55 -0.89
C ALA A 16 10.57 16.90 -2.14
N LYS A 17 11.13 15.77 -2.60
CA LYS A 17 10.51 14.98 -3.69
C LYS A 17 9.17 14.40 -3.26
N LEU A 18 9.07 13.88 -2.03
CA LEU A 18 7.81 13.36 -1.50
C LEU A 18 6.73 14.45 -1.45
N ALA A 19 7.04 15.63 -0.93
CA ALA A 19 6.08 16.74 -0.87
C ALA A 19 5.55 17.13 -2.26
N ARG A 20 6.43 17.22 -3.27
CA ARG A 20 6.03 17.51 -4.66
C ARG A 20 5.12 16.42 -5.23
N ALA A 21 5.45 15.15 -4.99
CA ALA A 21 4.63 14.02 -5.44
C ALA A 21 3.22 14.06 -4.82
N LEU A 22 3.11 14.36 -3.52
CA LEU A 22 1.82 14.46 -2.85
C LEU A 22 0.94 15.58 -3.42
N VAL A 23 1.51 16.75 -3.73
CA VAL A 23 0.76 17.84 -4.38
C VAL A 23 0.28 17.44 -5.77
N ALA A 24 1.13 16.78 -6.55
CA ALA A 24 0.75 16.31 -7.89
C ALA A 24 -0.40 15.30 -7.82
N ILE A 25 -0.29 14.29 -6.96
CA ILE A 25 -1.29 13.23 -6.77
C ILE A 25 -2.62 13.77 -6.25
N ALA A 26 -2.58 14.72 -5.31
CA ALA A 26 -3.79 15.36 -4.80
C ALA A 26 -4.51 16.21 -5.86
N SER A 27 -3.83 16.55 -6.95
CA SER A 27 -4.40 17.31 -8.08
C SER A 27 -4.91 16.41 -9.22
N GLU A 28 -4.77 15.08 -9.10
CA GLU A 28 -5.37 14.13 -10.04
C GLU A 28 -6.89 14.06 -9.85
N GLU A 29 -7.63 13.76 -10.91
CA GLU A 29 -9.10 13.73 -10.87
C GLU A 29 -9.64 12.45 -11.54
N PRO A 30 -10.08 11.43 -10.75
CA PRO A 30 -10.08 11.40 -9.28
C PRO A 30 -8.68 11.11 -8.70
N PRO A 31 -8.37 11.61 -7.49
CA PRO A 31 -7.13 11.27 -6.83
C PRO A 31 -7.11 9.77 -6.45
N PRO A 32 -5.93 9.11 -6.44
CA PRO A 32 -5.83 7.70 -6.11
C PRO A 32 -6.16 7.49 -4.63
N ARG A 33 -6.85 6.37 -4.33
CA ARG A 33 -7.21 6.01 -2.95
C ARG A 33 -5.99 5.63 -2.10
N ARG A 34 -4.89 5.22 -2.72
CA ARG A 34 -3.63 4.83 -2.06
C ARG A 34 -2.46 5.26 -2.92
N PHE A 35 -1.45 5.83 -2.27
CA PHE A 35 -0.15 6.14 -2.86
C PHE A 35 0.94 5.52 -1.97
N ILE A 36 1.86 4.76 -2.57
CA ILE A 36 2.96 4.09 -1.89
C ILE A 36 4.24 4.84 -2.24
N ALA A 37 4.92 5.39 -1.24
CA ALA A 37 6.10 6.23 -1.44
C ALA A 37 7.36 5.57 -0.85
N GLY A 38 8.35 5.33 -1.69
CA GLY A 38 9.62 4.69 -1.32
C GLY A 38 9.80 3.32 -1.97
N ALA A 39 11.03 3.00 -2.35
CA ALA A 39 11.34 1.73 -3.02
C ALA A 39 11.18 0.53 -2.07
N ASP A 40 11.50 0.71 -0.79
CA ASP A 40 11.25 -0.24 0.28
C ASP A 40 9.75 -0.47 0.50
N ALA A 41 8.96 0.61 0.51
CA ALA A 41 7.51 0.55 0.67
C ALA A 41 6.84 -0.18 -0.52
N ILE A 42 7.32 0.04 -1.75
CA ILE A 42 6.83 -0.68 -2.94
C ILE A 42 7.12 -2.18 -2.82
N ALA A 43 8.35 -2.57 -2.50
CA ALA A 43 8.71 -3.98 -2.37
C ALA A 43 7.86 -4.71 -1.30
N LEU A 44 7.63 -4.07 -0.16
CA LEU A 44 6.75 -4.63 0.89
C LEU A 44 5.29 -4.75 0.44
N ALA A 45 4.79 -3.75 -0.30
CA ALA A 45 3.42 -3.80 -0.81
C ALA A 45 3.24 -4.90 -1.86
N GLU A 46 4.21 -5.08 -2.76
CA GLU A 46 4.23 -6.15 -3.76
C GLU A 46 4.23 -7.52 -3.09
N GLN A 47 5.09 -7.72 -2.08
CA GLN A 47 5.11 -8.96 -1.30
C GLN A 47 3.75 -9.22 -0.63
N HIS A 48 3.17 -8.20 -0.01
CA HIS A 48 1.87 -8.34 0.65
C HIS A 48 0.74 -8.72 -0.33
N VAL A 49 0.74 -8.13 -1.53
CA VAL A 49 -0.22 -8.49 -2.58
C VAL A 49 -0.01 -9.94 -3.03
N ALA A 50 1.24 -10.37 -3.21
CA ALA A 50 1.56 -11.75 -3.59
C ALA A 50 1.08 -12.76 -2.53
N ASP A 51 1.33 -12.47 -1.26
CA ASP A 51 0.90 -13.32 -0.14
C ASP A 51 -0.63 -13.43 -0.08
N LEU A 52 -1.33 -12.30 -0.24
CA LEU A 52 -2.79 -12.29 -0.24
C LEU A 52 -3.36 -13.08 -1.43
N GLN A 53 -2.76 -12.94 -2.62
CA GLN A 53 -3.14 -13.74 -3.79
C GLN A 53 -2.94 -15.23 -3.55
N ALA A 54 -1.82 -15.64 -2.94
CA ALA A 54 -1.55 -17.02 -2.60
C ALA A 54 -2.57 -17.58 -1.60
N GLN A 55 -2.93 -16.81 -0.57
CA GLN A 55 -3.96 -17.19 0.41
C GLN A 55 -5.35 -17.33 -0.23
N ILE A 56 -5.72 -16.42 -1.13
CA ILE A 56 -6.96 -16.52 -1.91
C ILE A 56 -6.95 -17.81 -2.74
N ALA A 57 -5.85 -18.10 -3.43
CA ALA A 57 -5.75 -19.29 -4.28
C ALA A 57 -5.84 -20.59 -3.46
N ALA A 58 -5.21 -20.65 -2.28
CA ALA A 58 -5.19 -21.82 -1.41
C ALA A 58 -6.59 -22.30 -0.97
N HIS A 59 -7.57 -21.39 -0.90
CA HIS A 59 -8.91 -21.71 -0.42
C HIS A 59 -10.03 -21.26 -1.37
N ARG A 60 -9.72 -20.99 -2.64
CA ARG A 60 -10.70 -20.41 -3.58
C ARG A 60 -11.93 -21.29 -3.73
N GLU A 61 -11.76 -22.56 -4.07
CA GLU A 61 -12.88 -23.48 -4.33
C GLU A 61 -13.80 -23.61 -3.10
N LEU A 62 -13.22 -23.89 -1.94
CA LEU A 62 -13.94 -23.97 -0.67
C LEU A 62 -14.65 -22.65 -0.33
N SER A 63 -14.00 -21.51 -0.54
CA SER A 63 -14.60 -20.21 -0.25
C SER A 63 -15.77 -19.91 -1.19
N THR A 64 -15.67 -20.30 -2.46
CA THR A 64 -16.73 -20.11 -3.45
C THR A 64 -17.88 -21.11 -3.31
N SER A 65 -17.67 -22.25 -2.65
CA SER A 65 -18.73 -23.25 -2.43
C SER A 65 -19.71 -22.86 -1.32
N LEU A 66 -19.46 -21.78 -0.57
CA LEU A 66 -20.31 -21.32 0.52
C LEU A 66 -21.47 -20.41 0.07
N ALA A 67 -21.75 -20.36 -1.24
CA ALA A 67 -22.93 -19.66 -1.75
C ALA A 67 -24.22 -20.30 -1.20
N LEU A 68 -25.28 -19.49 -1.09
CA LEU A 68 -26.60 -20.01 -0.69
C LEU A 68 -27.09 -21.02 -1.74
N ASP A 69 -27.65 -22.14 -1.27
CA ASP A 69 -28.35 -23.07 -2.14
C ASP A 69 -29.61 -22.41 -2.71
N GLU A 70 -29.91 -22.70 -3.98
CA GLU A 70 -31.12 -22.19 -4.64
C GLU A 70 -32.37 -22.81 -3.97
N PRO A 71 -33.44 -22.02 -3.73
CA PRO A 71 -34.61 -22.46 -2.94
C PRO A 71 -35.48 -23.53 -3.62
#